data_AF-A0A419I3N8-F1
#
_entry.id   AF-A0A419I3N8-F1
#
_cell.length_a   1.000
_cell.length_b   1.000
_cell.length_c   1.000
_cell.angle_alpha   90.00
_cell.angle_beta   90.00
_cell.angle_gamma   90.00
#
_symmetry.space_group_name_H-M   'P 1'
#
loop_
_entity.id
_entity.type
_entity.pdbx_description
1 polymer ?
#
loop_
_entity_poly.entity_id
_entity_poly.type
_entity_poly.pdbx_seq_one_letter_code
_entity_poly.pdbx_strand_id
1 'polypeptide(L)'
;MSDANAVEAVTEALVQLVLEGTREVESGAKVEAKPPDANPDAGGDPRVTLFLYEIDADPALRNEDPSGLRPGEHGDPALPLVLHYLLTAFVPGGHDVTAHRMLGGALRILHEHPVLSRDRLRQVPSHSNVSEQPELIRITWQPLEEKDIYSLWSAFRTGYRLSVAVEVGPVLIDSRRPPRTPVPVLKRGPQDRGPTAVASARSPLPEATAAIPVAVGADGREHEQSSAPVGSRVIVRGANLGGTTEIRLAHSLQSDPVVLSPRQVGGTEVRFDLSGAAGSYLAGLWSVTLVSTVTVEGEQITTTTNEVSLAIAPAITSTMPATVVRTGTTAVVGLRCSPPVRAGQPVLLALGSRAVLERRELAARPEDPVVGTDLTFDVPDAPLGTHLARLRVGGVDSLLIDRTGDAPRFDDTQTITVIGS
;
A
#
# COMPACT_ATOMS: atom_id res chain seq x y z
N MET A 1 -36.64 9.43 -1.84
CA MET A 1 -35.44 8.86 -1.23
C MET A 1 -35.62 7.35 -1.16
N SER A 2 -35.37 6.65 -2.26
CA SER A 2 -35.75 5.25 -2.43
C SER A 2 -35.19 4.36 -1.31
N ASP A 3 -36.05 3.57 -0.68
CA ASP A 3 -35.74 2.77 0.51
C ASP A 3 -35.53 1.28 0.18
N ALA A 4 -35.33 0.45 1.21
CA ALA A 4 -35.12 -0.99 1.01
C ALA A 4 -36.34 -1.70 0.39
N ASN A 5 -37.53 -1.08 0.42
CA ASN A 5 -38.76 -1.62 -0.16
C ASN A 5 -38.86 -1.35 -1.68
N ALA A 6 -37.88 -0.67 -2.28
CA ALA A 6 -37.91 -0.32 -3.70
C ALA A 6 -38.02 -1.54 -4.63
N VAL A 7 -37.32 -2.63 -4.30
CA VAL A 7 -37.37 -3.89 -5.08
C VAL A 7 -38.75 -4.52 -4.98
N GLU A 8 -39.37 -4.50 -3.80
CA GLU A 8 -40.74 -4.98 -3.57
C GLU A 8 -41.74 -4.16 -4.40
N ALA A 9 -41.67 -2.84 -4.32
CA ALA A 9 -42.56 -1.94 -5.06
C ALA A 9 -42.49 -2.11 -6.58
N VAL A 10 -41.28 -2.30 -7.11
CA VAL A 10 -41.08 -2.57 -8.54
C VAL A 10 -41.66 -3.93 -8.92
N THR A 11 -41.46 -4.96 -8.08
CA THR A 11 -42.03 -6.29 -8.30
C THR A 11 -43.56 -6.23 -8.31
N GLU A 12 -44.18 -5.58 -7.32
CA GLU A 12 -45.64 -5.46 -7.21
C GLU A 12 -46.22 -4.68 -8.40
N ALA A 13 -45.58 -3.59 -8.81
CA ALA A 13 -46.00 -2.80 -9.95
C ALA A 13 -45.94 -3.61 -11.26
N LEU A 14 -44.89 -4.42 -11.42
CA LEU A 14 -44.73 -5.30 -12.56
C LEU A 14 -45.76 -6.43 -12.56
N VAL A 15 -46.04 -7.03 -11.40
CA VAL A 15 -47.11 -8.03 -11.24
C VAL A 15 -48.46 -7.46 -11.64
N GLN A 16 -48.82 -6.27 -11.16
CA GLN A 16 -50.09 -5.62 -11.52
C GLN A 16 -50.18 -5.32 -13.02
N LEU A 17 -49.09 -4.82 -13.62
CA LEU A 17 -49.03 -4.52 -15.06
C LEU A 17 -49.22 -5.78 -15.91
N VAL A 18 -48.49 -6.85 -15.58
CA VAL A 18 -48.62 -8.14 -16.29
C VAL A 18 -50.00 -8.75 -16.09
N LEU A 19 -50.61 -8.58 -14.91
CA LEU A 19 -51.96 -9.05 -14.58
C LEU A 19 -53.03 -8.41 -15.46
N GLU A 20 -52.92 -7.12 -15.74
CA GLU A 20 -53.84 -6.40 -16.63
C GLU A 20 -53.82 -7.02 -18.03
N GLY A 21 -52.64 -7.13 -18.64
CA GLY A 21 -52.51 -7.70 -19.99
C GLY A 21 -52.89 -9.18 -20.09
N THR A 22 -52.62 -9.97 -19.05
CA THR A 22 -53.03 -11.39 -19.02
C THR A 22 -54.53 -11.58 -18.82
N ARG A 23 -55.18 -10.76 -17.99
CA ARG A 23 -56.63 -10.86 -17.76
C ARG A 23 -57.48 -10.44 -18.95
N GLU A 24 -56.96 -9.58 -19.83
CA GLU A 24 -57.63 -9.21 -21.06
C GLU A 24 -57.80 -10.41 -22.02
N VAL A 25 -56.89 -11.39 -21.95
CA VAL A 25 -56.91 -12.57 -22.83
C VAL A 25 -57.36 -13.86 -22.13
N GLU A 26 -57.31 -13.90 -20.81
CA GLU A 26 -57.75 -15.01 -19.95
C GLU A 26 -58.25 -14.45 -18.61
N SER A 27 -59.56 -14.28 -18.45
CA SER A 27 -60.15 -13.55 -17.31
C SER A 27 -59.87 -14.18 -15.94
N GLY A 28 -59.67 -15.50 -15.89
CA GLY A 28 -59.31 -16.24 -14.68
C GLY A 28 -57.82 -16.18 -14.31
N ALA A 29 -56.98 -15.52 -15.12
CA ALA A 29 -55.56 -15.50 -14.92
C ALA A 29 -55.13 -14.80 -13.61
N LYS A 30 -54.13 -15.40 -12.98
CA LYS A 30 -53.39 -14.84 -11.83
C LYS A 30 -51.96 -14.51 -12.21
N VAL A 31 -51.36 -13.54 -11.55
CA VAL A 31 -49.93 -13.25 -11.66
C VAL A 31 -49.34 -13.23 -10.28
N GLU A 32 -48.25 -13.98 -10.08
CA GLU A 32 -47.63 -14.15 -8.76
C GLU A 32 -46.11 -14.03 -8.86
N ALA A 33 -45.50 -13.31 -7.92
CA ALA A 33 -44.05 -13.25 -7.76
C ALA A 33 -43.54 -14.49 -7.01
N LYS A 34 -43.25 -15.57 -7.75
CA LYS A 34 -42.86 -16.88 -7.21
C LYS A 34 -41.86 -17.57 -8.13
N PRO A 35 -41.02 -18.48 -7.58
CA PRO A 35 -40.13 -19.27 -8.41
C PRO A 35 -40.90 -20.27 -9.30
N PRO A 36 -40.35 -20.69 -10.46
CA PRO A 36 -41.06 -21.54 -11.41
C PRO A 36 -41.35 -22.97 -10.92
N ASP A 37 -40.70 -23.42 -9.83
CA ASP A 37 -40.90 -24.72 -9.20
C ASP A 37 -42.06 -24.73 -8.18
N ALA A 38 -42.53 -23.55 -7.76
CA ALA A 38 -43.72 -23.38 -6.92
C ALA A 38 -45.01 -23.62 -7.74
N ASN A 39 -45.18 -24.85 -8.22
CA ASN A 39 -46.31 -25.25 -9.05
C ASN A 39 -47.62 -25.33 -8.22
N PRO A 40 -48.75 -24.86 -8.77
CA PRO A 40 -50.07 -25.09 -8.20
C PRO A 40 -50.48 -26.57 -8.23
N ASP A 41 -51.36 -26.95 -7.32
CA ASP A 41 -52.10 -28.21 -7.41
C ASP A 41 -52.88 -28.31 -8.73
N ALA A 42 -53.17 -29.54 -9.17
CA ALA A 42 -53.80 -29.85 -10.46
C ALA A 42 -55.18 -29.18 -10.71
N GLY A 43 -55.78 -28.54 -9.70
CA GLY A 43 -57.04 -27.79 -9.80
C GLY A 43 -56.90 -26.26 -9.68
N GLY A 44 -55.69 -25.71 -9.79
CA GLY A 44 -55.45 -24.27 -9.67
C GLY A 44 -55.87 -23.44 -10.89
N ASP A 45 -56.03 -22.13 -10.69
CA ASP A 45 -56.28 -21.18 -11.79
C ASP A 45 -55.05 -21.04 -12.70
N PRO A 46 -55.25 -20.73 -14.00
CA PRO A 46 -54.19 -20.31 -14.92
C PRO A 46 -53.37 -19.16 -14.34
N ARG A 47 -52.04 -19.19 -14.51
CA ARG A 47 -51.18 -18.14 -13.96
C ARG A 47 -49.96 -17.82 -14.79
N VAL A 48 -49.44 -16.62 -14.59
CA VAL A 48 -48.09 -16.23 -14.99
C VAL A 48 -47.26 -16.02 -13.73
N THR A 49 -46.12 -16.69 -13.63
CA THR A 49 -45.15 -16.46 -12.57
C THR A 49 -44.14 -15.42 -13.02
N LEU A 50 -43.84 -14.48 -12.14
CA LEU A 50 -42.77 -13.50 -12.30
C LEU A 50 -41.66 -13.83 -11.32
N PHE A 51 -40.53 -14.32 -11.80
CA PHE A 51 -39.41 -14.75 -10.94
C PHE A 51 -38.21 -13.82 -11.07
N LEU A 52 -37.86 -13.11 -10.00
CA LEU A 52 -36.62 -12.31 -9.92
C LEU A 52 -35.44 -13.27 -9.71
N TYR A 53 -34.69 -13.55 -10.77
CA TYR A 53 -33.62 -14.57 -10.72
C TYR A 53 -32.23 -13.98 -10.54
N GLU A 54 -32.05 -12.69 -10.85
CA GLU A 54 -30.76 -12.00 -10.78
C GLU A 54 -30.96 -10.51 -10.48
N ILE A 55 -30.02 -9.94 -9.72
CA ILE A 55 -29.95 -8.51 -9.41
C ILE A 55 -28.50 -8.08 -9.61
N ASP A 56 -28.29 -7.09 -10.47
CA ASP A 56 -26.99 -6.51 -10.75
C ASP A 56 -26.91 -5.04 -10.36
N ALA A 57 -25.69 -4.53 -10.20
CA ALA A 57 -25.46 -3.09 -10.06
C ALA A 57 -25.33 -2.44 -11.43
N ASP A 58 -26.07 -1.37 -11.68
CA ASP A 58 -25.98 -0.64 -12.96
C ASP A 58 -24.57 -0.04 -13.14
N PRO A 59 -23.80 -0.48 -14.15
CA PRO A 59 -22.43 -0.03 -14.35
C PRO A 59 -22.34 1.43 -14.77
N ALA A 60 -23.40 2.01 -15.34
CA ALA A 60 -23.43 3.41 -15.76
C ALA A 60 -23.59 4.36 -14.55
N LEU A 61 -24.31 3.92 -13.52
CA LEU A 61 -24.65 4.76 -12.37
C LEU A 61 -23.78 4.49 -11.13
N ARG A 62 -22.98 3.42 -11.10
CA ARG A 62 -22.18 3.04 -9.92
C ARG A 62 -21.15 4.08 -9.44
N ASN A 63 -20.77 5.02 -10.32
CA ASN A 63 -19.77 6.06 -10.06
C ASN A 63 -20.36 7.48 -10.14
N GLU A 64 -21.69 7.61 -10.19
CA GLU A 64 -22.36 8.90 -10.14
C GLU A 64 -22.15 9.56 -8.78
N ASP A 65 -22.06 10.90 -8.79
CA ASP A 65 -22.03 11.65 -7.54
C ASP A 65 -23.40 11.57 -6.85
N PRO A 66 -23.44 11.50 -5.51
CA PRO A 66 -24.68 11.57 -4.76
C PRO A 66 -25.48 12.83 -5.11
N SER A 67 -26.73 12.63 -5.54
CA SER A 67 -27.62 13.74 -5.86
C SER A 67 -28.07 14.50 -4.60
N GLY A 68 -28.30 15.81 -4.72
CA GLY A 68 -28.85 16.63 -3.64
C GLY A 68 -27.85 17.14 -2.60
N LEU A 69 -26.54 16.93 -2.79
CA LEU A 69 -25.50 17.54 -1.96
C LEU A 69 -25.25 19.02 -2.31
N ARG A 70 -24.90 19.82 -1.31
CA ARG A 70 -24.44 21.21 -1.50
C ARG A 70 -22.95 21.24 -1.83
N PRO A 71 -22.45 22.33 -2.46
CA PRO A 71 -21.02 22.48 -2.71
C PRO A 71 -20.17 22.28 -1.45
N GLY A 72 -19.21 21.37 -1.52
CA GLY A 72 -18.31 21.02 -0.42
C GLY A 72 -18.84 19.94 0.53
N GLU A 73 -20.11 19.54 0.42
CA GLU A 73 -20.62 18.35 1.10
C GLU A 73 -20.14 17.08 0.40
N HIS A 74 -20.01 16.01 1.17
CA HIS A 74 -19.67 14.69 0.66
C HIS A 74 -20.62 13.65 1.24
N GLY A 75 -21.03 12.68 0.42
CA GLY A 75 -22.00 11.67 0.79
C GLY A 75 -21.79 10.40 -0.01
N ASP A 76 -22.50 9.35 0.38
CA ASP A 76 -22.48 8.08 -0.35
C ASP A 76 -23.52 8.13 -1.48
N PRO A 77 -23.18 7.68 -2.71
CA PRO A 77 -24.14 7.59 -3.80
C PRO A 77 -25.21 6.52 -3.52
N ALA A 78 -26.33 6.61 -4.24
CA ALA A 78 -27.35 5.55 -4.21
C ALA A 78 -26.79 4.26 -4.81
N LEU A 79 -27.29 3.11 -4.37
CA LEU A 79 -27.02 1.81 -4.97
C LEU A 79 -27.95 1.63 -6.17
N PRO A 80 -27.44 1.63 -7.42
CA PRO A 80 -28.29 1.49 -8.59
C PRO A 80 -28.42 0.01 -8.95
N LEU A 81 -29.64 -0.52 -8.90
CA LEU A 81 -29.94 -1.92 -9.17
C LEU A 81 -30.61 -2.11 -10.52
N VAL A 82 -30.29 -3.22 -11.17
CA VAL A 82 -30.94 -3.75 -12.35
C VAL A 82 -31.56 -5.09 -11.96
N LEU A 83 -32.88 -5.23 -12.16
CA LEU A 83 -33.66 -6.39 -11.72
C LEU A 83 -34.01 -7.27 -12.92
N HIS A 84 -33.60 -8.53 -12.90
CA HIS A 84 -33.83 -9.47 -13.99
C HIS A 84 -34.96 -10.46 -13.66
N TYR A 85 -36.06 -10.36 -14.40
CA TYR A 85 -37.25 -11.17 -14.19
C TYR A 85 -37.46 -12.20 -15.29
N LEU A 86 -37.86 -13.41 -14.91
CA LEU A 86 -38.28 -14.48 -15.79
C LEU A 86 -39.80 -14.67 -15.69
N LEU A 87 -40.52 -14.42 -16.78
CA LEU A 87 -41.95 -14.63 -16.90
C LEU A 87 -42.21 -16.04 -17.44
N THR A 88 -43.07 -16.80 -16.76
CA THR A 88 -43.47 -18.15 -17.20
C THR A 88 -44.96 -18.33 -17.06
N ALA A 89 -45.64 -18.71 -18.15
CA ALA A 89 -47.08 -18.99 -18.13
C ALA A 89 -47.35 -20.47 -17.84
N PHE A 90 -48.32 -20.74 -16.98
CA PHE A 90 -48.72 -22.09 -16.60
C PHE A 90 -50.24 -22.22 -16.52
N VAL A 91 -50.77 -23.30 -17.10
CA VAL A 91 -52.19 -23.66 -17.05
C VAL A 91 -52.31 -25.08 -16.49
N PRO A 92 -52.74 -25.24 -15.22
CA PRO A 92 -52.92 -26.56 -14.61
C PRO A 92 -53.90 -27.42 -15.41
N GLY A 93 -53.49 -28.62 -15.82
CA GLY A 93 -54.34 -29.56 -16.57
C GLY A 93 -54.81 -29.07 -17.95
N GLY A 94 -54.33 -27.91 -18.41
CA GLY A 94 -54.76 -27.28 -19.67
C GLY A 94 -53.74 -27.41 -20.80
N HIS A 95 -54.01 -26.70 -21.91
CA HIS A 95 -53.17 -26.71 -23.10
C HIS A 95 -52.18 -25.54 -23.13
N ASP A 96 -50.96 -25.79 -23.64
CA ASP A 96 -49.92 -24.77 -23.81
C ASP A 96 -50.36 -23.60 -24.69
N VAL A 97 -51.32 -23.80 -25.60
CA VAL A 97 -51.88 -22.72 -26.43
C VAL A 97 -52.50 -21.60 -25.56
N THR A 98 -53.15 -21.95 -24.44
CA THR A 98 -53.67 -20.97 -23.49
C THR A 98 -52.54 -20.27 -22.74
N ALA A 99 -51.50 -21.01 -22.35
CA ALA A 99 -50.30 -20.44 -21.75
C ALA A 99 -49.61 -19.45 -22.70
N HIS A 100 -49.50 -19.78 -23.99
CA HIS A 100 -48.93 -18.93 -25.03
C HIS A 100 -49.78 -17.67 -25.24
N ARG A 101 -51.11 -17.78 -25.20
CA ARG A 101 -52.01 -16.62 -25.29
C ARG A 101 -51.81 -15.68 -24.10
N MET A 102 -51.77 -16.23 -22.89
CA MET A 102 -51.51 -15.45 -21.66
C MET A 102 -50.16 -14.74 -21.75
N LEU A 103 -49.11 -15.45 -22.18
CA LEU A 103 -47.80 -14.86 -22.39
C LEU A 103 -47.87 -13.75 -23.45
N GLY A 104 -48.57 -13.94 -24.57
CA GLY A 104 -48.79 -12.90 -25.57
C GLY A 104 -49.48 -11.64 -25.00
N GLY A 105 -50.46 -11.81 -24.11
CA GLY A 105 -51.10 -10.71 -23.39
C GLY A 105 -50.13 -9.95 -22.47
N ALA A 106 -49.32 -10.69 -21.70
CA ALA A 106 -48.25 -10.12 -20.89
C ALA A 106 -47.20 -9.35 -21.73
N LEU A 107 -46.79 -9.91 -22.87
CA LEU A 107 -45.78 -9.29 -23.72
C LEU A 107 -46.28 -7.99 -24.36
N ARG A 108 -47.54 -7.96 -24.78
CA ARG A 108 -48.15 -6.75 -25.36
C ARG A 108 -48.20 -5.61 -24.33
N ILE A 109 -48.69 -5.86 -23.12
CA ILE A 109 -48.81 -4.80 -22.11
C ILE A 109 -47.43 -4.26 -21.68
N LEU A 110 -46.42 -5.13 -21.59
CA LEU A 110 -45.04 -4.69 -21.31
C LEU A 110 -44.45 -3.86 -22.45
N HIS A 111 -44.79 -4.17 -23.71
CA HIS A 111 -44.37 -3.38 -24.86
C HIS A 111 -45.07 -2.01 -24.93
N GLU A 112 -46.35 -1.94 -24.57
CA GLU A 112 -47.13 -0.71 -24.51
C GLU A 112 -46.70 0.20 -23.33
N HIS A 113 -46.16 -0.39 -22.27
CA HIS A 113 -45.69 0.30 -21.07
C HIS A 113 -44.20 0.05 -20.80
N PRO A 114 -43.28 0.58 -21.63
CA PRO A 114 -41.83 0.35 -21.49
C PRO A 114 -41.20 1.07 -20.29
N VAL A 115 -41.99 1.81 -19.52
CA VAL A 115 -41.57 2.54 -18.32
C VAL A 115 -42.63 2.29 -17.24
N LEU A 116 -42.19 1.90 -16.04
CA LEU A 116 -43.06 1.85 -14.88
C LEU A 116 -43.33 3.29 -14.42
N SER A 117 -44.56 3.75 -14.65
CA SER A 117 -44.95 5.13 -14.33
C SER A 117 -44.95 5.37 -12.81
N ARG A 118 -44.66 6.61 -12.42
CA ARG A 118 -44.68 7.02 -11.01
C ARG A 118 -46.03 6.80 -10.36
N ASP A 119 -47.12 7.00 -11.09
CA ASP A 119 -48.48 6.78 -10.58
C ASP A 119 -48.74 5.31 -10.27
N ARG A 120 -48.24 4.39 -11.10
CA ARG A 120 -48.34 2.95 -10.83
C ARG A 120 -47.49 2.57 -9.62
N LEU A 121 -46.27 3.07 -9.53
CA LEU A 121 -45.38 2.85 -8.38
C LEU A 121 -45.91 3.44 -7.06
N ARG A 122 -46.85 4.40 -7.09
CA ARG A 122 -47.51 4.95 -5.89
C ARG A 122 -48.75 4.16 -5.47
N GLN A 123 -49.31 3.36 -6.37
CA GLN A 123 -50.54 2.59 -6.14
C GLN A 123 -50.28 1.18 -5.60
N VAL A 124 -49.02 0.75 -5.56
CA VAL A 124 -48.66 -0.55 -5.00
C VAL A 124 -48.76 -0.54 -3.46
N PRO A 125 -49.07 -1.68 -2.83
CA PRO A 125 -49.19 -1.79 -1.37
C PRO A 125 -47.93 -1.43 -0.60
N SER A 126 -46.76 -1.73 -1.15
CA SER A 126 -45.47 -1.41 -0.54
C SER A 126 -45.31 0.09 -0.32
N HIS A 127 -44.93 0.46 0.90
CA HIS A 127 -44.71 1.85 1.29
C HIS A 127 -43.34 2.38 0.86
N SER A 128 -42.93 2.09 -0.38
CA SER A 128 -41.69 2.62 -0.95
C SER A 128 -41.92 3.98 -1.59
N ASN A 129 -40.86 4.79 -1.63
CA ASN A 129 -40.82 6.06 -2.33
C ASN A 129 -39.91 5.99 -3.58
N VAL A 130 -39.73 4.79 -4.14
CA VAL A 130 -39.03 4.56 -5.42
C VAL A 130 -39.62 5.41 -6.57
N SER A 131 -40.90 5.78 -6.51
CA SER A 131 -41.55 6.69 -7.46
C SER A 131 -40.92 8.09 -7.50
N GLU A 132 -40.20 8.49 -6.45
CA GLU A 132 -39.58 9.80 -6.30
C GLU A 132 -38.10 9.81 -6.73
N GLN A 133 -37.54 8.67 -7.13
CA GLN A 133 -36.18 8.63 -7.64
C GLN A 133 -36.04 9.48 -8.91
N PRO A 134 -34.85 10.05 -9.19
CA PRO A 134 -34.63 10.89 -10.37
C PRO A 134 -34.79 10.10 -11.68
N GLU A 135 -34.27 8.88 -11.72
CA GLU A 135 -34.27 8.03 -12.91
C GLU A 135 -35.61 7.32 -13.15
N LEU A 136 -36.00 7.20 -14.42
CA LEU A 136 -37.19 6.44 -14.80
C LEU A 136 -36.87 4.95 -14.82
N ILE A 137 -37.74 4.13 -14.22
CA ILE A 137 -37.61 2.67 -14.23
C ILE A 137 -38.11 2.14 -15.57
N ARG A 138 -37.20 1.67 -16.41
CA ARG A 138 -37.49 1.16 -17.75
C ARG A 138 -37.62 -0.35 -17.71
N ILE A 139 -38.45 -0.88 -18.61
CA ILE A 139 -38.58 -2.30 -18.87
C ILE A 139 -37.94 -2.58 -20.23
N THR A 140 -36.93 -3.44 -20.24
CA THR A 140 -36.17 -3.80 -21.44
C THR A 140 -36.23 -5.31 -21.66
N TRP A 141 -36.38 -5.74 -22.91
CA TRP A 141 -36.33 -7.15 -23.27
C TRP A 141 -34.93 -7.71 -23.08
N GLN A 142 -34.80 -8.81 -22.35
CA GLN A 142 -33.54 -9.51 -22.18
C GLN A 142 -33.54 -10.79 -23.02
N PRO A 143 -32.78 -10.85 -24.13
CA PRO A 143 -32.61 -12.09 -24.86
C PRO A 143 -31.78 -13.07 -24.01
N LEU A 144 -32.32 -14.27 -23.78
CA LEU A 144 -31.57 -15.38 -23.18
C LEU A 144 -31.11 -16.34 -24.27
N GLU A 145 -29.85 -16.76 -24.22
CA GLU A 145 -29.37 -17.83 -25.08
C GLU A 145 -29.98 -19.17 -24.66
N GLU A 146 -30.07 -20.10 -25.61
CA GLU A 146 -30.64 -21.44 -25.38
C GLU A 146 -29.95 -22.15 -24.19
N LYS A 147 -28.63 -22.10 -24.12
CA LYS A 147 -27.88 -22.70 -23.00
C LYS A 147 -28.22 -22.07 -21.64
N ASP A 148 -28.46 -20.76 -21.60
CA ASP A 148 -28.67 -20.03 -20.34
C ASP A 148 -30.08 -20.32 -19.80
N ILE A 149 -31.08 -20.34 -20.68
CA ILE A 149 -32.45 -20.72 -20.30
C ILE A 149 -32.52 -22.19 -19.87
N TYR A 150 -31.82 -23.12 -20.54
CA TYR A 150 -31.74 -24.52 -20.09
C TYR A 150 -31.01 -24.67 -18.76
N SER A 151 -29.95 -23.89 -18.52
CA SER A 151 -29.22 -23.87 -17.25
C SER A 151 -30.12 -23.42 -16.09
N LEU A 152 -30.88 -22.32 -16.28
CA LEU A 152 -31.86 -21.84 -15.30
C LEU A 152 -32.90 -22.92 -14.95
N TRP A 153 -33.50 -23.54 -15.96
CA TRP A 153 -34.51 -24.59 -15.75
C TRP A 153 -33.93 -25.85 -15.10
N SER A 154 -32.67 -26.22 -15.40
CA SER A 154 -31.98 -27.30 -14.71
C SER A 154 -31.78 -27.00 -13.22
N ALA A 155 -31.50 -25.74 -12.87
CA ALA A 155 -31.34 -25.31 -11.49
C ALA A 155 -32.66 -25.38 -10.70
N PHE A 156 -33.79 -25.09 -11.34
CA PHE A 156 -35.13 -25.14 -10.73
C PHE A 156 -35.64 -26.56 -10.46
N ARG A 157 -34.98 -27.60 -11.01
CA ARG A 157 -35.37 -29.02 -10.83
C ARG A 157 -36.82 -29.32 -11.21
N THR A 158 -37.36 -28.58 -12.18
CA THR A 158 -38.71 -28.75 -12.73
C THR A 158 -38.63 -28.84 -14.25
N GLY A 159 -39.70 -29.34 -14.90
CA GLY A 159 -39.74 -29.47 -16.35
C GLY A 159 -39.66 -28.12 -17.03
N TYR A 160 -38.84 -28.03 -18.09
CA TYR A 160 -38.69 -26.82 -18.90
C TYR A 160 -40.06 -26.29 -19.38
N ARG A 161 -40.27 -24.98 -19.26
CA ARG A 161 -41.42 -24.28 -19.84
C ARG A 161 -40.96 -23.07 -20.64
N LEU A 162 -41.79 -22.66 -21.59
CA LEU A 162 -41.58 -21.43 -22.33
C LEU A 162 -41.56 -20.24 -21.37
N SER A 163 -40.47 -19.48 -21.41
CA SER A 163 -40.27 -18.30 -20.58
C SER A 163 -39.74 -17.12 -21.39
N VAL A 164 -39.98 -15.91 -20.89
CA VAL A 164 -39.42 -14.67 -21.43
C VAL A 164 -38.76 -13.90 -20.31
N ALA A 165 -37.58 -13.34 -20.57
CA ALA A 165 -36.86 -12.52 -19.61
C ALA A 165 -36.99 -11.03 -19.92
N VAL A 166 -37.10 -10.24 -18.85
CA VAL A 166 -37.09 -8.78 -18.91
C VAL A 166 -36.17 -8.22 -17.83
N GLU A 167 -35.49 -7.15 -18.20
CA GLU A 167 -34.68 -6.34 -17.32
C GLU A 167 -35.49 -5.11 -16.89
N VAL A 168 -35.45 -4.78 -15.60
CA VAL A 168 -36.18 -3.64 -15.03
C VAL A 168 -35.24 -2.79 -14.18
N GLY A 169 -34.97 -1.57 -14.62
CA GLY A 169 -34.03 -0.68 -13.96
C GLY A 169 -33.89 0.68 -14.66
N PRO A 170 -33.08 1.59 -14.08
CA PRO A 170 -32.40 1.44 -12.80
C PRO A 170 -33.36 1.63 -11.60
N VAL A 171 -33.16 0.84 -10.55
CA VAL A 171 -33.85 0.95 -9.25
C VAL A 171 -32.83 1.42 -8.22
N LEU A 172 -32.94 2.67 -7.79
CA LEU A 172 -31.98 3.26 -6.85
C LEU A 172 -32.38 2.87 -5.41
N ILE A 173 -31.40 2.61 -4.55
CA ILE A 173 -31.59 2.52 -3.09
C ILE A 173 -30.65 3.52 -2.42
N ASP A 174 -31.20 4.50 -1.72
CA ASP A 174 -30.42 5.58 -1.14
C ASP A 174 -29.67 5.13 0.13
N SER A 175 -28.45 5.67 0.31
CA SER A 175 -27.73 5.51 1.57
C SER A 175 -28.42 6.27 2.70
N ARG A 176 -28.56 5.61 3.87
CA ARG A 176 -29.04 6.25 5.11
C ARG A 176 -27.92 6.89 5.93
N ARG A 177 -26.68 6.85 5.44
CA ARG A 177 -25.56 7.48 6.14
C ARG A 177 -25.67 8.99 5.99
N PRO A 178 -25.54 9.76 7.10
CA PRO A 178 -25.61 11.20 7.01
C PRO A 178 -24.44 11.74 6.16
N PRO A 179 -24.69 12.69 5.25
CA PRO A 179 -23.62 13.33 4.51
C PRO A 179 -22.71 14.11 5.46
N ARG A 180 -21.45 14.24 5.06
CA ARG A 180 -20.46 15.07 5.73
C ARG A 180 -20.56 16.47 5.18
N THR A 181 -20.89 17.42 6.05
CA THR A 181 -20.89 18.86 5.74
C THR A 181 -19.69 19.52 6.43
N PRO A 182 -18.52 19.58 5.79
CA PRO A 182 -17.38 20.29 6.35
C PRO A 182 -17.70 21.79 6.49
N VAL A 183 -17.05 22.44 7.46
CA VAL A 183 -17.20 23.88 7.64
C VAL A 183 -16.64 24.62 6.42
N PRO A 184 -17.30 25.71 5.96
CA PRO A 184 -16.75 26.54 4.90
C PRO A 184 -15.36 27.07 5.25
N VAL A 185 -14.45 27.04 4.29
CA VAL A 185 -13.12 27.65 4.45
C VAL A 185 -13.26 29.17 4.42
N LEU A 186 -13.21 29.81 5.60
CA LEU A 186 -13.42 31.27 5.74
C LEU A 186 -12.18 32.11 5.40
N LYS A 187 -10.99 31.51 5.45
CA LYS A 187 -9.72 32.14 5.09
C LYS A 187 -8.86 31.13 4.38
N ARG A 188 -8.29 31.53 3.25
CA ARG A 188 -7.09 30.90 2.70
C ARG A 188 -5.90 31.38 3.56
N GLY A 189 -4.70 30.84 3.35
CA GLY A 189 -3.49 31.32 4.03
C GLY A 189 -3.23 32.83 3.79
N PRO A 190 -2.12 33.37 4.33
CA PRO A 190 -1.74 34.76 4.10
C PRO A 190 -1.89 35.15 2.62
N GLN A 191 -2.39 36.35 2.34
CA GLN A 191 -2.59 36.88 0.98
C GLN A 191 -3.60 36.12 0.11
N ASP A 192 -4.56 35.43 0.72
CA ASP A 192 -5.62 34.67 0.02
C ASP A 192 -5.08 33.46 -0.79
N ARG A 193 -3.91 32.94 -0.38
CA ARG A 193 -3.25 31.78 -1.00
C ARG A 193 -3.54 30.51 -0.21
N GLY A 194 -4.02 29.48 -0.90
CA GLY A 194 -4.10 28.14 -0.31
C GLY A 194 -2.72 27.51 -0.13
N PRO A 195 -2.61 26.32 0.51
CA PRO A 195 -1.39 25.53 0.45
C PRO A 195 -1.00 25.30 -1.01
N THR A 196 0.28 25.47 -1.33
CA THR A 196 0.82 25.30 -2.68
C THR A 196 0.62 23.84 -3.11
N ALA A 197 -0.38 23.60 -3.96
CA ALA A 197 -0.60 22.28 -4.54
C ALA A 197 0.40 22.07 -5.67
N VAL A 198 1.28 21.09 -5.52
CA VAL A 198 2.21 20.68 -6.58
C VAL A 198 1.50 19.58 -7.38
N ALA A 199 1.22 19.84 -8.67
CA ALA A 199 0.63 18.88 -9.59
C ALA A 199 1.67 17.82 -10.03
N SER A 200 2.16 17.05 -9.06
CA SER A 200 3.13 15.98 -9.24
C SER A 200 2.69 14.76 -8.45
N ALA A 201 2.84 13.57 -9.04
CA ALA A 201 2.68 12.31 -8.31
C ALA A 201 3.86 12.03 -7.35
N ARG A 202 4.95 12.80 -7.45
CA ARG A 202 6.09 12.70 -6.54
C ARG A 202 5.83 13.52 -5.28
N SER A 203 6.20 12.98 -4.12
CA SER A 203 6.16 13.72 -2.86
C SER A 203 6.84 15.08 -3.01
N PRO A 204 6.22 16.18 -2.59
CA PRO A 204 6.85 17.51 -2.61
C PRO A 204 7.83 17.69 -1.45
N LEU A 205 7.88 16.75 -0.50
CA LEU A 205 8.76 16.81 0.66
C LEU A 205 10.17 16.29 0.31
N PRO A 206 11.21 16.78 1.00
CA PRO A 206 12.56 16.23 0.87
C PRO A 206 12.59 14.78 1.38
N GLU A 207 13.19 13.88 0.59
CA GLU A 207 13.28 12.45 0.90
C GLU A 207 14.71 11.96 0.62
N ALA A 208 15.30 11.24 1.58
CA ALA A 208 16.60 10.60 1.45
C ALA A 208 16.44 9.10 1.17
N THR A 209 17.13 8.58 0.17
CA THR A 209 17.08 7.16 -0.24
C THR A 209 18.27 6.37 0.29
N ALA A 210 19.47 6.96 0.29
CA ALA A 210 20.68 6.29 0.78
C ALA A 210 21.77 7.30 1.15
N ALA A 211 22.60 6.96 2.15
CA ALA A 211 23.87 7.64 2.43
C ALA A 211 25.03 6.70 2.04
N ILE A 212 25.78 7.09 1.02
CA ILE A 212 26.78 6.25 0.36
C ILE A 212 28.16 6.84 0.64
N PRO A 213 29.04 6.14 1.38
CA PRO A 213 30.42 6.56 1.51
C PRO A 213 31.17 6.35 0.19
N VAL A 214 32.04 7.29 -0.17
CA VAL A 214 32.84 7.22 -1.40
C VAL A 214 34.31 7.52 -1.13
N ALA A 215 35.17 6.84 -1.87
CA ALA A 215 36.61 7.12 -1.93
C ALA A 215 36.98 7.54 -3.36
N VAL A 216 37.98 8.42 -3.49
CA VAL A 216 38.48 8.87 -4.80
C VAL A 216 39.67 8.01 -5.20
N GLY A 217 39.58 7.35 -6.35
CA GLY A 217 40.67 6.54 -6.89
C GLY A 217 41.79 7.38 -7.50
N ALA A 218 42.89 6.71 -7.86
CA ALA A 218 44.03 7.37 -8.51
C ALA A 218 43.67 7.94 -9.89
N ASP A 219 42.61 7.44 -10.51
CA ASP A 219 42.01 7.91 -11.75
C ASP A 219 41.13 9.17 -11.56
N GLY A 220 40.93 9.61 -10.31
CA GLY A 220 40.08 10.75 -9.95
C GLY A 220 38.58 10.43 -9.89
N ARG A 221 38.16 9.17 -10.06
CA ARG A 221 36.74 8.78 -10.00
C ARG A 221 36.33 8.46 -8.56
N GLU A 222 35.04 8.60 -8.27
CA GLU A 222 34.46 8.24 -6.97
C GLU A 222 33.99 6.77 -7.00
N HIS A 223 34.38 6.00 -5.98
CA HIS A 223 34.05 4.58 -5.82
C HIS A 223 33.27 4.37 -4.52
N GLU A 224 32.11 3.72 -4.61
CA GLU A 224 31.26 3.41 -3.46
C GLU A 224 31.95 2.44 -2.48
N GLN A 225 31.90 2.75 -1.18
CA GLN A 225 32.49 1.97 -0.10
C GLN A 225 31.40 1.32 0.76
N SER A 226 31.72 0.21 1.42
CA SER A 226 30.79 -0.47 2.34
C SER A 226 30.60 0.26 3.66
N SER A 227 31.58 1.07 4.06
CA SER A 227 31.59 1.82 5.31
C SER A 227 32.49 3.05 5.15
N ALA A 228 32.29 4.04 6.00
CA ALA A 228 32.91 5.35 5.92
C ALA A 228 33.98 5.50 7.00
N PRO A 229 35.28 5.55 6.65
CA PRO A 229 36.30 6.02 7.57
C PRO A 229 36.01 7.48 7.97
N VAL A 230 36.40 7.88 9.18
CA VAL A 230 36.35 9.29 9.56
C VAL A 230 37.20 10.11 8.59
N GLY A 231 36.67 11.24 8.13
CA GLY A 231 37.27 12.09 7.11
C GLY A 231 36.92 11.73 5.66
N SER A 232 36.21 10.60 5.43
CA SER A 232 35.74 10.25 4.08
C SER A 232 34.55 11.09 3.62
N ARG A 233 34.30 11.08 2.31
CA ARG A 233 33.16 11.76 1.70
C ARG A 233 31.95 10.84 1.69
N VAL A 234 30.78 11.42 1.94
CA VAL A 234 29.49 10.74 1.87
C VAL A 234 28.57 11.47 0.91
N ILE A 235 27.86 10.72 0.08
CA ILE A 235 26.84 11.19 -0.85
C ILE A 235 25.48 10.72 -0.35
N VAL A 236 24.58 11.64 -0.04
CA VAL A 236 23.18 11.34 0.23
C VAL A 236 22.40 11.48 -1.07
N ARG A 237 21.80 10.39 -1.54
CA ARG A 237 20.89 10.38 -2.70
C ARG A 237 19.45 10.50 -2.25
N GLY A 238 18.61 11.15 -3.03
CA GLY A 238 17.20 11.34 -2.70
C GLY A 238 16.44 12.21 -3.70
N ALA A 239 15.38 12.85 -3.22
CA ALA A 239 14.54 13.77 -3.97
C ALA A 239 14.28 15.06 -3.18
N ASN A 240 14.14 16.17 -3.90
CA ASN A 240 13.87 17.51 -3.36
C ASN A 240 14.91 17.98 -2.31
N LEU A 241 16.18 17.59 -2.47
CA LEU A 241 17.25 17.88 -1.50
C LEU A 241 17.88 19.27 -1.65
N GLY A 242 17.44 20.05 -2.64
CA GLY A 242 18.06 21.33 -3.02
C GLY A 242 18.07 22.41 -1.93
N GLY A 243 17.19 22.30 -0.93
CA GLY A 243 17.11 23.24 0.19
C GLY A 243 17.96 22.85 1.40
N THR A 244 18.80 21.82 1.30
CA THR A 244 19.55 21.28 2.44
C THR A 244 20.56 22.30 2.96
N THR A 245 20.44 22.66 4.23
CA THR A 245 21.33 23.61 4.93
C THR A 245 22.21 22.91 5.97
N GLU A 246 21.76 21.78 6.51
CA GLU A 246 22.41 21.07 7.60
C GLU A 246 22.24 19.54 7.44
N ILE A 247 23.26 18.77 7.81
CA ILE A 247 23.21 17.31 7.94
C ILE A 247 23.31 16.96 9.41
N ARG A 248 22.38 16.13 9.89
CA ARG A 248 22.38 15.58 11.25
C ARG A 248 22.73 14.11 11.21
N LEU A 249 23.71 13.72 12.02
CA LEU A 249 24.11 12.35 12.24
C LEU A 249 23.75 11.96 13.67
N ALA A 250 22.91 10.95 13.85
CA ALA A 250 22.55 10.43 15.17
C ALA A 250 23.09 9.01 15.37
N HIS A 251 23.47 8.69 16.61
CA HIS A 251 23.97 7.38 17.02
C HIS A 251 23.33 6.98 18.35
N SER A 252 22.97 5.71 18.51
CA SER A 252 22.23 5.22 19.70
C SER A 252 22.98 5.41 21.03
N LEU A 253 24.31 5.42 20.99
CA LEU A 253 25.19 5.64 22.15
C LEU A 253 25.60 7.11 22.37
N GLN A 254 24.91 8.06 21.74
CA GLN A 254 25.19 9.49 21.88
C GLN A 254 23.88 10.29 22.02
N SER A 255 23.82 11.19 23.01
CA SER A 255 22.66 12.04 23.25
C SER A 255 22.49 13.12 22.19
N ASP A 256 23.60 13.78 21.81
CA ASP A 256 23.58 14.91 20.90
C ASP A 256 23.98 14.50 19.49
N PRO A 257 23.17 14.81 18.46
CA PRO A 257 23.53 14.51 17.08
C PRO A 257 24.74 15.34 16.65
N VAL A 258 25.57 14.76 15.80
CA VAL A 258 26.66 15.47 15.13
C VAL A 258 26.08 16.26 13.97
N VAL A 259 26.32 17.57 13.97
CA VAL A 259 25.82 18.50 12.96
C VAL A 259 26.93 18.86 11.99
N LEU A 260 26.68 18.69 10.69
CA LEU A 260 27.62 18.98 9.61
C LEU A 260 27.00 19.93 8.58
N SER A 261 27.86 20.65 7.86
CA SER A 261 27.44 21.47 6.72
C SER A 261 27.62 20.72 5.41
N PRO A 262 26.70 20.88 4.43
CA PRO A 262 26.85 20.27 3.13
C PRO A 262 28.02 20.92 2.37
N ARG A 263 28.79 20.09 1.67
CA ARG A 263 29.85 20.52 0.74
C ARG A 263 29.26 20.90 -0.61
N GLN A 264 28.27 20.15 -1.07
CA GLN A 264 27.56 20.40 -2.32
C GLN A 264 26.11 19.98 -2.15
N VAL A 265 25.19 20.80 -2.65
CA VAL A 265 23.75 20.57 -2.58
C VAL A 265 23.18 20.56 -3.99
N GLY A 266 22.41 19.52 -4.31
CA GLY A 266 21.64 19.38 -5.55
C GLY A 266 20.24 18.86 -5.24
N GLY A 267 19.36 18.86 -6.26
CA GLY A 267 17.97 18.41 -6.08
C GLY A 267 17.83 16.92 -5.75
N THR A 268 18.81 16.10 -6.15
CA THR A 268 18.80 14.64 -5.97
C THR A 268 20.00 14.09 -5.21
N GLU A 269 21.03 14.91 -4.98
CA GLU A 269 22.25 14.50 -4.29
C GLU A 269 22.77 15.62 -3.39
N VAL A 270 23.19 15.28 -2.19
CA VAL A 270 23.91 16.15 -1.27
C VAL A 270 25.21 15.47 -0.88
N ARG A 271 26.34 16.20 -0.93
CA ARG A 271 27.66 15.70 -0.55
C ARG A 271 28.12 16.38 0.72
N PHE A 272 28.72 15.62 1.63
CA PHE A 272 29.39 16.14 2.83
C PHE A 272 30.62 15.30 3.18
N ASP A 273 31.52 15.88 3.96
CA ASP A 273 32.71 15.17 4.45
C ASP A 273 32.53 14.85 5.95
N LEU A 274 32.93 13.64 6.37
CA LEU A 274 32.91 13.20 7.78
C LEU A 274 34.09 13.80 8.58
N SER A 275 34.28 15.11 8.47
CA SER A 275 35.41 15.84 9.06
C SER A 275 35.01 16.80 10.18
N GLY A 276 33.79 16.68 10.72
CA GLY A 276 33.29 17.56 11.79
C GLY A 276 33.61 17.02 13.18
N ALA A 277 34.29 17.85 13.99
CA ALA A 277 34.64 17.60 15.39
C ALA A 277 35.42 16.29 15.64
N ALA A 278 36.75 16.38 15.61
CA ALA A 278 37.64 15.30 16.04
C ALA A 278 37.22 14.77 17.42
N GLY A 279 36.88 13.47 17.50
CA GLY A 279 36.43 12.81 18.73
C GLY A 279 34.91 12.67 18.90
N SER A 280 34.09 13.22 18.00
CA SER A 280 32.62 13.11 18.07
C SER A 280 32.05 11.87 17.38
N TYR A 281 32.86 11.15 16.61
CA TYR A 281 32.42 9.95 15.89
C TYR A 281 32.65 8.68 16.70
N LEU A 282 31.80 7.69 16.45
CA LEU A 282 31.91 6.32 16.92
C LEU A 282 31.86 5.40 15.72
N ALA A 283 32.62 4.31 15.75
CA ALA A 283 32.46 3.25 14.77
C ALA A 283 31.11 2.55 15.00
N GLY A 284 30.34 2.29 13.94
CA GLY A 284 29.01 1.71 14.04
C GLY A 284 28.01 2.28 13.04
N LEU A 285 26.74 1.92 13.22
CA LEU A 285 25.63 2.39 12.40
C LEU A 285 25.11 3.73 12.93
N TRP A 286 25.07 4.72 12.05
CA TRP A 286 24.51 6.05 12.28
C TRP A 286 23.25 6.24 11.44
N SER A 287 22.35 7.10 11.88
CA SER A 287 21.27 7.63 11.05
C SER A 287 21.64 9.01 10.52
N VAL A 288 21.33 9.26 9.25
CA VAL A 288 21.58 10.52 8.54
C VAL A 288 20.25 11.17 8.21
N THR A 289 20.09 12.43 8.61
CA THR A 289 18.91 13.24 8.33
C THR A 289 19.36 14.57 7.73
N LEU A 290 18.74 14.97 6.62
CA LEU A 290 18.99 16.28 6.00
C LEU A 290 17.94 17.28 6.48
N VAL A 291 18.41 18.43 6.96
CA VAL A 291 17.56 19.56 7.31
C VAL A 291 17.56 20.53 6.13
N SER A 292 16.36 20.83 5.62
CA SER A 292 16.15 21.75 4.53
C SER A 292 15.45 23.01 5.02
N THR A 293 16.06 24.16 4.78
CA THR A 293 15.45 25.47 5.06
C THR A 293 15.25 26.19 3.75
N VAL A 294 13.99 26.42 3.38
CA VAL A 294 13.60 27.15 2.17
C VAL A 294 12.83 28.40 2.55
N THR A 295 13.10 29.51 1.84
CA THR A 295 12.33 30.74 2.02
C THR A 295 11.18 30.75 1.02
N VAL A 296 9.96 30.75 1.53
CA VAL A 296 8.73 30.84 0.73
C VAL A 296 8.02 32.12 1.14
N GLU A 297 7.86 33.06 0.20
CA GLU A 297 7.17 34.35 0.43
C GLU A 297 7.74 35.19 1.58
N GLY A 298 9.04 35.05 1.86
CA GLY A 298 9.73 35.75 2.95
C GLY A 298 9.68 35.04 4.29
N GLU A 299 8.95 33.93 4.41
CA GLU A 299 8.94 33.06 5.59
C GLU A 299 9.92 31.90 5.42
N GLN A 300 10.70 31.60 6.45
CA GLN A 300 11.60 30.45 6.44
C GLN A 300 10.87 29.20 6.91
N ILE A 301 10.75 28.22 6.03
CA ILE A 301 10.17 26.92 6.32
C ILE A 301 11.31 25.92 6.47
N THR A 302 11.43 25.34 7.66
CA THR A 302 12.42 24.29 7.96
C THR A 302 11.72 22.94 7.99
N THR A 303 12.24 21.99 7.21
CA THR A 303 11.74 20.61 7.10
C THR A 303 12.91 19.63 7.20
N THR A 304 12.60 18.36 7.45
CA THR A 304 13.60 17.29 7.53
C THR A 304 13.22 16.14 6.61
N THR A 305 14.22 15.42 6.08
CA THR A 305 14.00 14.14 5.41
C THR A 305 13.61 13.04 6.41
N ASN A 306 13.22 11.88 5.89
CA ASN A 306 13.37 10.61 6.61
C ASN A 306 14.86 10.33 6.93
N GLU A 307 15.10 9.34 7.79
CA GLU A 307 16.46 8.93 8.15
C GLU A 307 16.96 7.79 7.26
N VAL A 308 18.23 7.83 6.88
CA VAL A 308 18.93 6.74 6.16
C VAL A 308 20.17 6.29 6.93
N SER A 309 20.52 5.01 6.84
CA SER A 309 21.66 4.46 7.58
C SER A 309 23.00 4.79 6.93
N LEU A 310 24.01 5.04 7.75
CA LEU A 310 25.41 5.22 7.37
C LEU A 310 26.31 4.40 8.30
N ALA A 311 27.11 3.49 7.76
CA ALA A 311 28.09 2.73 8.53
C ALA A 311 29.40 3.51 8.63
N ILE A 312 29.81 3.93 9.84
CA ILE A 312 31.12 4.53 10.10
C ILE A 312 32.10 3.43 10.52
N ALA A 313 33.19 3.28 9.75
CA ALA A 313 34.17 2.21 9.91
C ALA A 313 35.18 2.53 11.02
N PRO A 314 35.60 1.54 11.82
CA PRO A 314 36.84 1.67 12.59
C PRO A 314 38.05 1.56 11.65
N ALA A 315 39.11 2.29 11.95
CA ALA A 315 40.41 2.21 11.30
C ALA A 315 41.46 1.70 12.29
N ILE A 316 42.31 0.75 11.88
CA ILE A 316 43.45 0.29 12.66
C ILE A 316 44.56 1.35 12.54
N THR A 317 44.96 1.94 13.66
CA THR A 317 45.98 3.00 13.74
C THR A 317 47.32 2.49 14.30
N SER A 318 47.39 1.22 14.68
CA SER A 318 48.67 0.54 14.94
C SER A 318 49.53 0.44 13.70
N THR A 319 50.85 0.28 13.89
CA THR A 319 51.78 -0.01 12.80
C THR A 319 51.43 -1.35 12.16
N MET A 320 51.20 -1.35 10.85
CA MET A 320 50.80 -2.52 10.06
C MET A 320 51.64 -2.57 8.75
N PRO A 321 52.01 -3.76 8.23
CA PRO A 321 51.79 -5.10 8.78
C PRO A 321 52.44 -5.34 10.15
N ALA A 322 51.80 -6.14 11.00
CA ALA A 322 52.31 -6.46 12.33
C ALA A 322 52.86 -7.90 12.40
N THR A 323 53.82 -8.15 13.28
CA THR A 323 54.32 -9.49 13.60
C THR A 323 54.09 -9.80 15.07
N VAL A 324 53.51 -10.96 15.37
CA VAL A 324 53.19 -11.39 16.73
C VAL A 324 53.81 -12.76 16.98
N VAL A 325 54.46 -12.92 18.12
CA VAL A 325 55.04 -14.19 18.57
C VAL A 325 53.97 -14.97 19.33
N ARG A 326 53.80 -16.25 18.97
CA ARG A 326 52.90 -17.17 19.67
C ARG A 326 53.60 -17.74 20.90
N THR A 327 52.98 -17.64 22.08
CA THR A 327 53.45 -18.27 23.32
C THR A 327 52.64 -19.53 23.58
N GLY A 328 53.25 -20.71 23.37
CA GLY A 328 52.51 -21.98 23.37
C GLY A 328 51.58 -22.08 22.15
N THR A 329 50.27 -22.20 22.37
CA THR A 329 49.24 -22.18 21.30
C THR A 329 48.56 -20.82 21.12
N THR A 330 48.77 -19.86 22.02
CA THR A 330 48.05 -18.57 22.01
C THR A 330 48.96 -17.44 21.52
N ALA A 331 48.42 -16.53 20.72
CA ALA A 331 49.08 -15.27 20.36
C ALA A 331 48.29 -14.09 20.94
N VAL A 332 49.00 -13.09 21.47
CA VAL A 332 48.39 -11.86 22.01
C VAL A 332 48.57 -10.75 21.00
N VAL A 333 47.48 -10.25 20.44
CA VAL A 333 47.50 -9.18 19.44
C VAL A 333 47.04 -7.88 20.09
N GLY A 334 47.92 -6.87 20.10
CA GLY A 334 47.58 -5.51 20.53
C GLY A 334 47.35 -4.59 19.33
N LEU A 335 46.19 -3.95 19.26
CA LEU A 335 45.83 -3.02 18.19
C LEU A 335 45.31 -1.71 18.77
N ARG A 336 45.56 -0.62 18.04
CA ARG A 336 44.93 0.67 18.28
C ARG A 336 43.92 0.95 17.19
N CYS A 337 42.80 1.55 17.55
CA CYS A 337 41.78 1.96 16.57
C CYS A 337 41.34 3.41 16.71
N SER A 338 40.77 3.94 15.63
CA SER A 338 40.04 5.20 15.61
C SER A 338 38.77 5.03 14.78
N PRO A 339 37.60 5.54 15.21
CA PRO A 339 37.34 6.25 16.48
C PRO A 339 37.53 5.38 17.74
N PRO A 340 37.62 5.97 18.95
CA PRO A 340 37.70 5.21 20.20
C PRO A 340 36.40 4.42 20.44
N VAL A 341 36.55 3.22 21.00
CA VAL A 341 35.43 2.37 21.42
C VAL A 341 34.76 2.98 22.66
N ARG A 342 33.42 2.97 22.69
CA ARG A 342 32.61 3.33 23.85
C ARG A 342 31.94 2.12 24.47
N ALA A 343 31.51 2.31 25.72
CA ALA A 343 30.79 1.30 26.46
C ALA A 343 29.53 0.84 25.73
N GLY A 344 29.35 -0.49 25.67
CA GLY A 344 28.24 -1.14 24.96
C GLY A 344 28.52 -1.49 23.50
N GLN A 345 29.68 -1.12 22.94
CA GLN A 345 30.04 -1.52 21.57
C GLN A 345 30.68 -2.91 21.54
N PRO A 346 30.15 -3.88 20.78
CA PRO A 346 30.83 -5.15 20.56
C PRO A 346 32.09 -4.91 19.72
N VAL A 347 33.22 -5.48 20.16
CA VAL A 347 34.52 -5.41 19.49
C VAL A 347 35.01 -6.81 19.15
N LEU A 348 35.41 -7.01 17.90
CA LEU A 348 35.87 -8.29 17.38
C LEU A 348 36.99 -8.08 16.37
N LEU A 349 38.08 -8.82 16.52
CA LEU A 349 39.13 -8.95 15.52
C LEU A 349 38.83 -10.17 14.66
N ALA A 350 38.66 -9.98 13.36
CA ALA A 350 38.67 -11.08 12.42
C ALA A 350 40.07 -11.23 11.81
N LEU A 351 40.73 -12.33 12.16
CA LEU A 351 42.07 -12.70 11.72
C LEU A 351 41.96 -13.90 10.77
N GLY A 352 42.11 -13.66 9.48
CA GLY A 352 41.79 -14.64 8.44
C GLY A 352 40.33 -15.09 8.52
N SER A 353 40.10 -16.38 8.80
CA SER A 353 38.76 -16.96 8.99
C SER A 353 38.28 -16.99 10.45
N ARG A 354 39.09 -16.54 11.41
CA ARG A 354 38.77 -16.61 12.85
C ARG A 354 38.23 -15.28 13.34
N ALA A 355 37.18 -15.35 14.16
CA ALA A 355 36.65 -14.22 14.90
C ALA A 355 37.11 -14.31 16.36
N VAL A 356 37.74 -13.27 16.86
CA VAL A 356 38.32 -13.20 18.21
C VAL A 356 37.73 -11.99 18.93
N LEU A 357 37.13 -12.23 20.09
CA LEU A 357 36.61 -11.15 20.93
C LEU A 357 37.76 -10.44 21.65
N GLU A 358 37.57 -9.16 21.93
CA GLU A 358 38.52 -8.38 22.72
C GLU A 358 38.67 -8.96 24.15
N ARG A 359 39.90 -8.94 24.67
CA ARG A 359 40.30 -9.47 25.97
C ARG A 359 39.82 -8.54 27.08
N ARG A 360 38.88 -9.03 27.88
CA ARG A 360 38.57 -8.45 29.19
C ARG A 360 39.70 -8.73 30.17
N GLU A 361 40.22 -7.71 30.86
CA GLU A 361 41.15 -7.94 31.97
C GLU A 361 40.49 -8.84 33.03
N LEU A 362 41.19 -9.88 33.50
CA LEU A 362 40.66 -10.87 34.45
C LEU A 362 40.24 -10.27 35.82
N ALA A 363 40.63 -9.04 36.14
CA ALA A 363 40.24 -8.32 37.36
C ALA A 363 38.96 -7.47 37.17
N ALA A 364 38.50 -7.30 35.94
CA ALA A 364 37.31 -6.54 35.59
C ALA A 364 36.08 -7.46 35.71
N ARG A 365 34.96 -6.94 36.24
CA ARG A 365 33.73 -7.73 36.31
C ARG A 365 33.30 -8.11 34.88
N PRO A 366 32.49 -9.16 34.66
CA PRO A 366 31.91 -9.48 33.34
C PRO A 366 31.11 -8.33 32.67
N GLU A 367 31.00 -7.20 33.35
CA GLU A 367 30.20 -6.02 33.05
C GLU A 367 31.05 -4.79 32.71
N ASP A 368 32.38 -4.85 32.81
CA ASP A 368 33.25 -3.71 32.47
C ASP A 368 33.39 -3.59 30.94
N PRO A 369 32.95 -2.47 30.35
CA PRO A 369 32.94 -2.30 28.91
C PRO A 369 34.34 -2.01 28.34
N VAL A 370 34.63 -2.54 27.15
CA VAL A 370 35.79 -2.13 26.36
C VAL A 370 35.64 -0.66 25.99
N VAL A 371 36.60 0.17 26.38
CA VAL A 371 36.59 1.62 26.14
C VAL A 371 37.98 2.11 25.73
N GLY A 372 38.01 3.12 24.88
CA GLY A 372 39.25 3.77 24.44
C GLY A 372 39.77 3.26 23.09
N THR A 373 41.06 3.47 22.85
CA THR A 373 41.69 3.18 21.56
C THR A 373 42.49 1.90 21.53
N ASP A 374 42.96 1.43 22.68
CA ASP A 374 43.86 0.29 22.82
C ASP A 374 43.04 -0.98 23.06
N LEU A 375 43.21 -1.96 22.17
CA LEU A 375 42.45 -3.20 22.13
C LEU A 375 43.43 -4.37 22.19
N THR A 376 43.12 -5.38 23.00
CA THR A 376 43.95 -6.58 23.13
C THR A 376 43.13 -7.81 22.78
N PHE A 377 43.70 -8.73 22.03
CA PHE A 377 43.01 -9.95 21.60
C PHE A 377 43.84 -11.19 21.96
N ASP A 378 43.22 -12.11 22.69
CA ASP A 378 43.74 -13.45 22.89
C ASP A 378 43.31 -14.35 21.74
N VAL A 379 44.26 -14.74 20.90
CA VAL A 379 44.01 -15.64 19.77
C VAL A 379 44.39 -17.07 20.20
N PRO A 380 43.45 -17.88 20.72
CA PRO A 380 43.73 -19.28 21.02
C PRO A 380 43.97 -20.05 19.72
N ASP A 381 44.90 -21.01 19.78
CA ASP A 381 45.35 -21.82 18.65
C ASP A 381 45.69 -20.97 17.42
N ALA A 382 46.50 -19.93 17.64
CA ALA A 382 46.84 -18.95 16.62
C ALA A 382 47.56 -19.65 15.43
N PRO A 383 46.98 -19.59 14.22
CA PRO A 383 47.57 -20.22 13.05
C PRO A 383 48.85 -19.49 12.66
N LEU A 384 49.92 -20.24 12.41
CA LEU A 384 51.18 -19.67 11.93
C LEU A 384 51.02 -19.10 10.51
N GLY A 385 51.83 -18.09 10.18
CA GLY A 385 51.83 -17.45 8.86
C GLY A 385 51.13 -16.09 8.85
N THR A 386 50.96 -15.54 7.65
CA THR A 386 50.40 -14.20 7.43
C THR A 386 48.89 -14.28 7.20
N HIS A 387 48.14 -13.49 7.96
CA HIS A 387 46.68 -13.46 7.92
C HIS A 387 46.18 -12.03 7.72
N LEU A 388 45.13 -11.85 6.93
CA LEU A 388 44.42 -10.57 6.83
C LEU A 388 43.75 -10.24 8.16
N ALA A 389 43.82 -8.98 8.60
CA ALA A 389 43.23 -8.53 9.84
C ALA A 389 42.16 -7.46 9.56
N ARG A 390 40.96 -7.65 10.09
CA ARG A 390 39.90 -6.62 10.11
C ARG A 390 39.34 -6.45 11.51
N LEU A 391 39.06 -5.21 11.87
CA LEU A 391 38.43 -4.87 13.14
C LEU A 391 36.94 -4.62 12.92
N ARG A 392 36.09 -5.23 13.74
CA ARG A 392 34.65 -4.97 13.78
C ARG A 392 34.31 -4.28 15.09
N VAL A 393 33.74 -3.08 15.00
CA VAL A 393 33.25 -2.32 16.16
C VAL A 393 31.80 -1.91 15.90
N GLY A 394 30.92 -2.17 16.86
CA GLY A 394 29.51 -1.76 16.71
C GLY A 394 28.79 -2.41 15.53
N GLY A 395 29.25 -3.60 15.10
CA GLY A 395 28.72 -4.31 13.93
C GLY A 395 29.28 -3.88 12.57
N VAL A 396 30.16 -2.86 12.51
CA VAL A 396 30.75 -2.37 11.27
C VAL A 396 32.21 -2.80 11.15
N ASP A 397 32.59 -3.34 9.99
CA ASP A 397 33.96 -3.77 9.66
C ASP A 397 34.84 -2.58 9.21
N SER A 398 36.12 -2.63 9.57
CA SER A 398 37.18 -1.83 8.98
C SER A 398 37.32 -2.13 7.48
N LEU A 399 37.74 -1.14 6.70
CA LEU A 399 37.94 -1.32 5.26
C LEU A 399 39.19 -2.17 5.00
N LEU A 400 38.97 -3.40 4.53
CA LEU A 400 40.03 -4.32 4.12
C LEU A 400 40.16 -4.43 2.58
N ILE A 401 39.11 -4.08 1.85
CA ILE A 401 39.07 -4.21 0.39
C ILE A 401 39.22 -2.80 -0.20
N ASP A 402 40.30 -2.58 -0.93
CA ASP A 402 40.48 -1.42 -1.79
C ASP A 402 39.65 -1.61 -3.06
N ARG A 403 38.61 -0.78 -3.21
CA ARG A 403 37.69 -0.76 -4.36
C ARG A 403 37.96 0.40 -5.32
N THR A 404 39.08 1.11 -5.15
CA THR A 404 39.39 2.32 -5.91
C THR A 404 40.10 2.07 -7.24
N GLY A 405 40.49 0.82 -7.53
CA GLY A 405 41.02 0.40 -8.82
C GLY A 405 39.98 -0.32 -9.70
N ASP A 406 40.42 -0.77 -10.89
CA ASP A 406 39.58 -1.50 -11.85
C ASP A 406 38.99 -2.81 -11.30
N ALA A 407 39.71 -3.44 -10.36
CA ALA A 407 39.27 -4.65 -9.68
C ALA A 407 39.48 -4.50 -8.15
N PRO A 408 38.52 -4.93 -7.31
CA PRO A 408 38.69 -4.93 -5.87
C PRO A 408 39.87 -5.81 -5.44
N ARG A 409 40.74 -5.28 -4.58
CA ARG A 409 41.90 -6.00 -4.01
C ARG A 409 41.93 -5.89 -2.50
N PHE A 410 42.55 -6.84 -1.83
CA PHE A 410 42.81 -6.70 -0.39
C PHE A 410 43.90 -5.65 -0.16
N ASP A 411 43.74 -4.89 0.91
CA ASP A 411 44.77 -4.03 1.48
C ASP A 411 45.86 -4.92 2.10
N ASP A 412 46.99 -5.02 1.41
CA ASP A 412 48.14 -5.85 1.79
C ASP A 412 48.84 -5.34 3.05
N THR A 413 48.61 -4.07 3.41
CA THR A 413 49.12 -3.48 4.63
C THR A 413 48.39 -4.00 5.87
N GLN A 414 47.12 -4.42 5.75
CA GLN A 414 46.31 -4.93 6.87
C GLN A 414 46.52 -6.42 7.13
N THR A 415 47.77 -6.80 7.41
CA THR A 415 48.15 -8.18 7.71
C THR A 415 48.84 -8.32 9.08
N ILE A 416 48.61 -9.47 9.72
CA ILE A 416 49.29 -9.88 10.94
C ILE A 416 49.97 -11.22 10.67
N THR A 417 51.29 -11.26 10.86
CA THR A 417 52.09 -12.48 10.74
C THR A 417 52.31 -13.09 12.10
N VAL A 418 51.82 -14.31 12.30
CA VAL A 418 52.02 -15.07 13.53
C VAL A 418 53.21 -16.01 13.35
N ILE A 419 54.23 -15.83 14.18
CA ILE A 419 55.43 -16.68 14.19
C ILE A 419 55.46 -17.56 15.45
N GLY A 420 56.04 -18.75 15.32
CA GLY A 420 56.26 -19.64 16.47
C GLY A 420 57.35 -19.07 17.37
N SER A 421 57.18 -19.25 18.68
CA SER A 421 58.25 -19.06 19.67
C SER A 421 59.44 -19.98 19.43
#